data_AF-A0A941AWX0-F1
#
_entry.id   AF-A0A941AWX0-F1
#
_cell.length_a   1.000
_cell.length_b   1.000
_cell.length_c   1.000
_cell.angle_alpha   90.00
_cell.angle_beta   90.00
_cell.angle_gamma   90.00
#
_symmetry.space_group_name_H-M   'P 1'
#
loop_
_entity.id
_entity.type
_entity.pdbx_description
1 polymer ?
#
loop_
_entity_poly.entity_id
_entity_poly.type
_entity_poly.pdbx_seq_one_letter_code
_entity_poly.pdbx_strand_id
1 'polypeptide(L)'
;MNEPNVNPQAANAPAPLDPAFFTCVNEYLELTNRQSKQQGLKRISMASLYAAARFNAHVYLAHMQPGDVANERQEFLDYMTNLYRRMLNEHLDGLGQERGLDVGESELAAEYAAAASQMPEGTPAR
;
A
#
# COMPACT_ATOMS: atom_id res chain seq x y z
N MET A 1 -26.07 -18.69 -28.71
CA MET A 1 -24.79 -18.77 -27.97
C MET A 1 -24.42 -17.36 -27.59
N ASN A 2 -24.58 -16.98 -26.32
CA ASN A 2 -24.07 -15.72 -25.82
C ASN A 2 -22.79 -16.04 -25.05
N GLU A 3 -21.66 -15.57 -25.56
CA GLU A 3 -20.39 -15.63 -24.84
C GLU A 3 -20.49 -14.80 -23.56
N PRO A 4 -20.01 -15.30 -22.41
CA PRO A 4 -19.86 -14.45 -21.24
C PRO A 4 -18.74 -13.43 -21.53
N ASN A 5 -19.11 -12.16 -21.55
CA ASN A 5 -18.19 -11.03 -21.53
C ASN A 5 -17.39 -11.07 -20.22
N VAL A 6 -16.22 -11.71 -20.25
CA VAL A 6 -15.29 -11.71 -19.12
C VAL A 6 -14.62 -10.35 -19.12
N ASN A 7 -15.15 -9.43 -18.32
CA ASN A 7 -14.55 -8.13 -18.10
C ASN A 7 -13.14 -8.31 -17.48
N PRO A 8 -12.04 -7.95 -18.18
CA PRO A 8 -10.68 -8.11 -17.65
C PRO A 8 -10.39 -7.21 -16.44
N GLN A 9 -11.24 -6.23 -16.17
CA GLN A 9 -11.03 -5.21 -15.14
C GLN A 9 -11.50 -5.62 -13.73
N ALA A 10 -12.24 -6.73 -13.59
CA ALA A 10 -12.63 -7.27 -12.28
C ALA A 10 -11.48 -8.02 -11.56
N ALA A 11 -10.36 -8.27 -12.25
CA ALA A 11 -9.22 -9.02 -11.70
C ALA A 11 -8.30 -8.20 -10.77
N ASN A 12 -8.53 -6.89 -10.62
CA ASN A 12 -7.64 -5.97 -9.89
C ASN A 12 -8.24 -5.40 -8.60
N ALA A 13 -9.35 -5.92 -8.10
CA ALA A 13 -9.75 -5.61 -6.72
C ALA A 13 -8.80 -6.34 -5.76
N PRO A 14 -8.07 -5.65 -4.86
CA PRO A 14 -7.20 -6.32 -3.91
C PRO A 14 -8.04 -7.28 -3.07
N ALA A 15 -7.65 -8.55 -3.04
CA ALA A 15 -8.25 -9.53 -2.15
C ALA A 15 -8.19 -9.00 -0.70
N PRO A 16 -9.21 -9.25 0.13
CA PRO A 16 -9.17 -8.83 1.52
C PRO A 16 -7.89 -9.35 2.17
N LEU A 17 -7.08 -8.43 2.69
CA LEU A 17 -5.80 -8.75 3.30
C LEU A 17 -6.02 -9.69 4.49
N ASP A 18 -5.16 -10.71 4.60
CA ASP A 18 -5.19 -11.69 5.69
C ASP A 18 -5.07 -10.98 7.06
N PRO A 19 -5.93 -11.27 8.05
CA PRO A 19 -5.75 -10.77 9.41
C PRO A 19 -4.33 -10.91 9.97
N ALA A 20 -3.62 -11.98 9.63
CA ALA A 20 -2.22 -12.19 10.03
C ALA A 20 -1.28 -11.09 9.50
N PHE A 21 -1.54 -10.54 8.32
CA PHE A 21 -0.80 -9.40 7.78
C PHE A 21 -0.94 -8.18 8.70
N PHE A 22 -2.16 -7.86 9.13
CA PHE A 22 -2.38 -6.72 10.02
C PHE A 22 -1.77 -6.93 11.41
N THR A 23 -1.74 -8.16 11.92
CA THR A 23 -0.99 -8.50 13.14
C THR A 23 0.49 -8.12 13.00
N CYS A 24 1.15 -8.54 11.92
CA CYS A 24 2.56 -8.18 11.66
C CYS A 24 2.75 -6.65 11.54
N VAL A 25 1.86 -5.96 10.83
CA VAL A 25 1.90 -4.49 10.72
C VAL A 25 1.81 -3.83 12.10
N ASN A 26 0.89 -4.28 12.95
CA ASN A 26 0.73 -3.77 14.30
C ASN A 26 1.96 -4.00 15.17
N GLU A 27 2.64 -5.13 15.04
CA GLU A 27 3.91 -5.39 15.73
C GLU A 27 5.02 -4.40 15.32
N TYR A 28 5.13 -4.08 14.02
CA TYR A 28 6.04 -3.03 13.55
C TYR A 28 5.68 -1.65 14.11
N LEU A 29 4.38 -1.32 14.17
CA LEU A 29 3.90 -0.06 14.74
C LEU A 29 4.17 0.04 16.23
N GLU A 30 3.97 -1.03 17.00
CA GLU A 30 4.27 -1.05 18.43
C GLU A 30 5.76 -0.79 18.70
N LEU A 31 6.64 -1.46 17.94
CA LEU A 31 8.08 -1.28 18.05
C LEU A 31 8.50 0.16 17.74
N THR A 32 8.01 0.71 16.63
CA THR A 32 8.36 2.08 16.19
C THR A 32 7.79 3.13 17.15
N ASN A 33 6.58 2.92 17.69
CA ASN A 33 5.99 3.78 18.73
C ASN A 33 6.79 3.75 20.04
N ARG A 34 7.33 2.59 20.43
CA ARG A 34 8.22 2.48 21.59
C ARG A 34 9.54 3.22 21.35
N GLN A 35 10.16 3.02 20.19
CA GLN A 35 11.43 3.66 19.85
C GLN A 35 11.27 5.18 19.68
N SER A 36 10.14 5.66 19.15
CA SER A 36 9.92 7.08 18.88
C SER A 36 9.86 7.91 20.16
N LYS A 37 9.35 7.34 21.26
CA LYS A 37 9.38 7.95 22.60
C LYS A 37 10.80 8.19 23.11
N GLN A 38 11.79 7.43 22.64
CA GLN A 38 13.18 7.52 23.09
C GLN A 38 14.07 8.31 22.13
N GLN A 39 13.82 8.20 20.83
CA GLN A 39 14.72 8.67 19.77
C GLN A 39 14.12 9.80 18.93
N GLY A 40 12.84 10.12 19.12
CA GLY A 40 12.09 11.11 18.36
C GLY A 40 11.50 10.57 17.05
N LEU A 41 10.33 11.11 16.68
CA LEU A 41 9.55 10.66 15.51
C LEU A 41 10.34 10.70 14.20
N LYS A 42 11.04 11.81 13.91
CA LYS A 42 11.80 11.98 12.66
C LYS A 42 12.88 10.91 12.48
N ARG A 43 13.63 10.61 13.55
CA ARG A 43 14.69 9.60 13.51
C ARG A 43 14.12 8.21 13.28
N ILE A 44 13.02 7.87 13.96
CA ILE A 44 12.42 6.54 13.83
C ILE A 44 11.71 6.36 12.49
N SER A 45 11.05 7.39 11.95
CA SER A 45 10.51 7.34 10.59
C SER A 45 11.61 6.99 9.55
N MET A 46 12.78 7.64 9.64
CA MET A 46 13.93 7.30 8.79
C MET A 46 14.46 5.89 9.05
N ALA A 47 14.53 5.46 10.31
CA ALA A 47 14.98 4.12 10.66
C ALA A 47 14.05 3.03 10.12
N SER A 48 12.73 3.25 10.17
CA SER A 48 11.72 2.34 9.62
C SER A 48 11.86 2.19 8.10
N LEU A 49 12.03 3.30 7.36
CA LEU A 49 12.27 3.26 5.92
C LEU A 49 13.56 2.50 5.59
N TYR A 50 14.63 2.75 6.34
CA TYR A 50 15.90 2.05 6.12
C TYR A 50 15.82 0.55 6.44
N ALA A 51 15.09 0.18 7.50
CA ALA A 51 14.85 -1.22 7.85
C ALA A 51 14.01 -1.93 6.78
N ALA A 52 12.94 -1.30 6.29
CA ALA A 52 12.13 -1.81 5.20
C ALA A 52 12.96 -2.02 3.92
N ALA A 53 13.79 -1.04 3.55
CA ALA A 53 14.67 -1.16 2.39
C ALA A 53 15.64 -2.35 2.51
N ARG A 54 16.24 -2.57 3.69
CA ARG A 54 17.13 -3.72 3.92
C ARG A 54 16.39 -5.04 3.80
N PHE A 55 15.23 -5.16 4.43
CA PHE A 55 14.41 -6.36 4.34
C PHE A 55 14.01 -6.63 2.88
N ASN A 56 13.53 -5.62 2.17
CA ASN A 56 13.08 -5.75 0.79
C ASN A 56 14.23 -6.05 -0.19
N ALA A 57 15.46 -5.63 0.10
CA ALA A 57 16.64 -6.05 -0.67
C ALA A 57 16.92 -7.55 -0.53
N HIS A 58 16.67 -8.14 0.64
CA HIS A 58 16.73 -9.59 0.81
C HIS A 58 15.59 -10.30 0.07
N VAL A 59 14.38 -9.75 0.12
CA VAL A 59 13.21 -10.26 -0.63
C VAL A 59 13.50 -10.28 -2.13
N TYR A 60 14.07 -9.19 -2.67
CA TYR A 60 14.50 -9.07 -4.06
C TYR A 60 15.40 -10.24 -4.48
N LEU A 61 16.48 -10.46 -3.72
CA LEU A 61 17.44 -11.52 -4.03
C LEU A 61 16.87 -12.94 -3.81
N ALA A 62 15.90 -13.10 -2.91
CA ALA A 62 15.30 -14.40 -2.62
C ALA A 62 14.33 -14.87 -3.72
N HIS A 63 13.78 -13.96 -4.52
CA HIS A 63 12.75 -14.27 -5.52
C HIS A 63 13.26 -14.21 -6.97
N MET A 64 14.51 -13.79 -7.19
CA MET A 64 15.06 -13.64 -8.54
C MET A 64 15.98 -14.78 -8.94
N GLN A 65 15.92 -15.13 -10.23
CA GLN A 65 16.91 -16.02 -10.81
C GLN A 65 18.24 -15.26 -10.96
N PRO A 66 19.41 -15.91 -10.78
CA PRO A 66 20.71 -15.23 -10.84
C PRO A 66 20.96 -14.42 -12.12
N GLY A 67 20.37 -14.82 -13.26
CA GLY A 67 20.49 -14.11 -14.54
C GLY A 67 19.70 -12.80 -14.63
N ASP A 68 18.67 -12.64 -13.80
CA ASP A 68 17.69 -11.55 -13.90
C ASP A 68 17.96 -10.42 -12.89
N VAL A 69 18.77 -10.69 -11.85
CA VAL A 69 19.12 -9.77 -10.76
C VAL A 69 19.70 -8.42 -11.22
N ALA A 70 20.34 -8.34 -12.38
CA ALA A 70 20.82 -7.06 -12.89
C ALA A 70 19.71 -6.30 -13.65
N ASN A 71 18.89 -7.04 -14.40
CA ASN A 71 17.94 -6.50 -15.36
C ASN A 71 16.63 -6.05 -14.69
N GLU A 72 16.19 -6.76 -13.66
CA GLU A 72 14.92 -6.47 -12.97
C GLU A 72 15.06 -5.46 -11.81
N ARG A 73 16.27 -4.94 -11.57
CA ARG A 73 16.50 -3.99 -10.45
C ARG A 73 15.60 -2.78 -10.54
N GLN A 74 15.53 -2.15 -11.72
CA GLN A 74 14.78 -0.90 -11.87
C GLN A 74 13.28 -1.13 -11.69
N GLU A 75 12.75 -2.16 -12.32
CA GLU A 75 11.33 -2.52 -12.19
C GLU A 75 10.93 -2.79 -10.74
N PHE A 76 11.79 -3.49 -9.97
CA PHE A 76 11.55 -3.71 -8.55
C PHE A 76 11.58 -2.41 -7.73
N LEU A 77 12.52 -1.49 -8.01
CA LEU A 77 12.57 -0.19 -7.33
C LEU A 77 11.32 0.64 -7.63
N ASP A 78 10.90 0.69 -8.88
CA ASP A 78 9.70 1.41 -9.32
C ASP A 78 8.46 0.82 -8.66
N TYR A 79 8.31 -0.51 -8.67
CA TYR A 79 7.21 -1.20 -8.01
C TYR A 79 7.13 -0.85 -6.51
N MET A 80 8.24 -1.01 -5.78
CA MET A 80 8.27 -0.79 -4.33
C MET A 80 8.02 0.68 -3.95
N THR A 81 8.57 1.61 -4.72
CA THR A 81 8.39 3.05 -4.44
C THR A 81 6.99 3.55 -4.79
N ASN A 82 6.41 3.05 -5.89
CA ASN A 82 5.02 3.35 -6.24
C ASN A 82 4.04 2.76 -5.22
N LEU A 83 4.29 1.52 -4.76
CA LEU A 83 3.47 0.90 -3.71
C LEU A 83 3.50 1.72 -2.42
N TYR A 84 4.69 2.17 -1.99
CA TYR A 84 4.80 3.04 -0.81
C TYR A 84 4.10 4.39 -1.01
N ARG A 85 4.29 5.05 -2.15
CA ARG A 85 3.64 6.34 -2.46
C ARG A 85 2.12 6.22 -2.39
N ARG A 86 1.57 5.15 -2.98
CA ARG A 86 0.14 4.85 -2.92
C ARG A 86 -0.35 4.70 -1.49
N MET A 87 0.23 3.76 -0.72
CA MET A 87 -0.21 3.50 0.66
C MET A 87 -0.08 4.76 1.55
N LEU A 88 0.95 5.57 1.33
CA LEU A 88 1.11 6.82 2.07
C LEU A 88 0.02 7.83 1.72
N ASN A 89 -0.36 7.98 0.45
CA ASN A 89 -1.51 8.80 0.05
C ASN A 89 -2.79 8.31 0.74
N GLU A 90 -3.09 7.01 0.68
CA GLU A 90 -4.27 6.42 1.32
C GLU A 90 -4.33 6.74 2.83
N HIS A 91 -3.18 6.67 3.52
CA HIS A 91 -3.11 6.99 4.95
C HIS A 91 -3.19 8.49 5.24
N LEU A 92 -2.63 9.35 4.39
CA LEU A 92 -2.75 10.80 4.55
C LEU A 92 -4.20 11.24 4.39
N ASP A 93 -4.88 10.75 3.35
CA ASP A 93 -6.29 11.03 3.09
C ASP A 93 -7.18 10.55 4.24
N GLY A 94 -6.97 9.30 4.69
CA GLY A 94 -7.72 8.73 5.80
C GLY A 94 -7.53 9.52 7.11
N LEU A 95 -6.29 9.86 7.46
CA LEU A 95 -5.99 10.64 8.66
C LEU A 95 -6.48 12.10 8.56
N GLY A 96 -6.39 12.69 7.37
CA GLY A 96 -6.92 14.02 7.08
C GLY A 96 -8.43 14.05 7.31
N GLN A 97 -9.15 13.11 6.71
CA GLN A 97 -10.59 12.95 6.89
C GLN A 97 -10.97 12.69 8.36
N GLU A 98 -10.31 11.74 9.03
CA GLU A 98 -10.57 11.40 10.44
C GLU A 98 -10.42 12.62 11.36
N ARG A 99 -9.44 13.48 11.07
CA ARG A 99 -9.09 14.63 11.91
C ARG A 99 -9.69 15.95 11.42
N GLY A 100 -10.43 15.94 10.32
CA GLY A 100 -10.95 17.16 9.68
C GLY A 100 -9.85 18.12 9.22
N LEU A 101 -8.71 17.59 8.77
CA LEU A 101 -7.56 18.35 8.28
C LEU A 101 -7.48 18.29 6.75
N ASP A 102 -7.18 19.44 6.13
CA ASP A 102 -6.80 19.49 4.72
C ASP A 102 -5.34 19.00 4.57
N VAL A 103 -5.19 17.89 3.83
CA VAL A 103 -3.90 17.26 3.54
C VAL A 103 -3.46 17.46 2.08
N GLY A 104 -4.17 18.31 1.34
CA GLY A 104 -3.91 18.58 -0.07
C GLY A 104 -4.65 17.63 -1.03
N GLU A 105 -4.37 17.79 -2.33
CA GLU A 105 -4.95 16.94 -3.37
C GLU A 105 -4.31 15.55 -3.36
N SER A 106 -5.15 14.52 -3.23
CA SER A 106 -4.72 13.13 -3.31
C SER A 106 -4.38 12.73 -4.73
N GLU A 107 -3.23 12.08 -4.91
CA GLU A 107 -2.86 11.46 -6.20
C GLU A 107 -3.84 10.33 -6.60
N LEU A 108 -4.65 9.84 -5.64
CA LEU A 108 -5.61 8.75 -5.83
C LEU A 108 -7.02 9.24 -6.14
N ALA A 109 -7.26 10.55 -6.24
CA ALA A 109 -8.58 11.14 -6.42
C ALA A 109 -9.33 10.56 -7.63
N ALA A 110 -8.64 10.37 -8.76
CA ALA A 110 -9.23 9.78 -9.96
C ALA A 110 -9.64 8.32 -9.76
N GLU A 111 -8.87 7.55 -9.01
CA GLU A 111 -9.18 6.16 -8.69
C GLU A 111 -10.38 6.04 -7.75
N TYR A 112 -10.46 6.91 -6.74
CA TYR A 112 -11.63 6.98 -5.86
C TYR A 112 -12.90 7.34 -6.63
N ALA A 113 -12.84 8.31 -7.55
CA ALA A 113 -13.96 8.67 -8.40
C ALA A 113 -14.41 7.52 -9.32
N ALA A 114 -13.45 6.80 -9.89
CA ALA A 114 -13.72 5.62 -10.70
C ALA A 114 -14.36 4.48 -9.88
N ALA A 115 -13.90 4.25 -8.65
CA ALA A 115 -14.45 3.25 -7.74
C ALA A 115 -15.88 3.61 -7.27
N ALA A 116 -16.14 4.88 -6.95
CA ALA A 116 -17.45 5.37 -6.57
C ALA A 116 -18.49 5.20 -7.70
N SER A 117 -18.05 5.39 -8.95
CA SER A 117 -18.90 5.23 -10.14
C SER A 117 -19.25 3.77 -10.46
N GLN A 118 -18.50 2.81 -9.90
CA GLN A 118 -18.70 1.37 -10.10
C GLN A 118 -19.55 0.71 -9.00
N MET A 119 -19.86 1.43 -7.93
CA MET A 119 -20.82 0.95 -6.92
C MET A 119 -22.24 1.04 -7.50
N PRO A 120 -22.96 -0.08 -7.69
CA PRO A 120 -24.31 -0.03 -8.24
C PRO A 120 -25.25 0.72 -7.29
N GLU A 121 -25.94 1.74 -7.80
CA GLU A 121 -27.09 2.32 -7.11
C GLU A 121 -28.12 1.21 -6.85
N GLY A 122 -28.28 0.82 -5.57
CA GLY A 122 -29.38 -0.02 -5.13
C GLY A 122 -28.97 -1.41 -4.63
N THR A 123 -28.60 -1.50 -3.36
CA THR A 123 -29.08 -2.61 -2.52
C THR A 123 -29.72 -1.97 -1.30
N PRO A 124 -31.06 -2.06 -1.13
CA PRO A 124 -31.71 -1.52 0.06
C PRO A 124 -31.24 -2.30 1.29
N ALA A 125 -31.05 -1.58 2.39
CA ALA A 125 -30.82 -2.15 3.70
C ALA A 125 -31.88 -3.23 4.00
N ARG A 126 -31.43 -4.39 4.46
CA ARG A 126 -32.29 -5.41 5.05
C ARG A 126 -31.72 -5.86 6.37
#